data_AF-A0A7R9WUG3-F1
#
_entry.id   AF-A0A7R9WUG3-F1
#
_cell.length_a   1.000
_cell.length_b   1.000
_cell.length_c   1.000
_cell.angle_alpha   90.00
_cell.angle_beta   90.00
_cell.angle_gamma   90.00
#
_symmetry.space_group_name_H-M   'P 1'
#
loop_
_entity.id
_entity.type
_entity.pdbx_description
1 polymer ?
#
loop_
_entity_poly.entity_id
_entity_poly.type
_entity_poly.pdbx_seq_one_letter_code
_entity_poly.pdbx_strand_id
1 'polypeptide(L)'
;KCVHPTVCSTYYLFIFATTPVLNEYSSWGTTTTDSKYVQSSFNRTQAPVWPADKHISLEEAFHFAACAKRIGKMASLQKRMYESGMATIDAESGTMRTNGGSPLLGVWKAMGCCDGMCGSAMGMAVRGGFDVTVAWLCTTLTYGGQTVVEALEHRIGASSNGSAVDAARALSAPKEPVIAADFDTRPPGYADQESDSVVHPKPIPEVVETLKEILDQHKDDAGLQQVKHEIAFCIGTLEYVVARLSSAQQVESNWRSKHMDPNTGIGSFLNLHCGHNNAFSEDERKELQSLLQKAMSA
;
A
#
# COMPACT_ATOMS: atom_id res chain seq x y z
N LYS A 1 -43.18 8.68 5.80
CA LYS A 1 -42.88 7.27 5.46
C LYS A 1 -41.38 7.09 5.50
N CYS A 2 -40.85 6.72 6.67
CA CYS A 2 -39.43 6.49 6.87
C CYS A 2 -39.08 5.10 6.32
N VAL A 3 -38.11 5.05 5.42
CA VAL A 3 -37.48 3.82 4.96
C VAL A 3 -36.14 3.76 5.69
N HIS A 4 -36.01 2.81 6.62
CA HIS A 4 -34.72 2.43 7.20
C HIS A 4 -33.88 1.71 6.15
N PRO A 5 -32.57 2.00 6.05
CA PRO A 5 -31.59 1.03 5.58
C PRO A 5 -30.81 0.50 6.78
N THR A 6 -31.12 -0.73 7.16
CA THR A 6 -30.29 -1.56 8.03
C THR A 6 -29.18 -2.15 7.18
N VAL A 7 -28.07 -1.43 7.01
CA VAL A 7 -26.81 -2.00 6.53
C VAL A 7 -25.94 -2.18 7.76
N CYS A 8 -26.06 -3.34 8.40
CA CYS A 8 -25.17 -3.76 9.48
C CYS A 8 -23.85 -4.14 8.82
N SER A 9 -22.99 -3.14 8.65
CA SER A 9 -21.71 -3.25 7.99
C SER A 9 -20.65 -3.82 8.94
N THR A 10 -19.85 -4.74 8.40
CA THR A 10 -18.71 -5.45 8.99
C THR A 10 -17.50 -4.52 9.26
N TYR A 11 -17.72 -3.25 9.63
CA TYR A 11 -16.68 -2.23 9.84
C TYR A 11 -15.85 -2.38 11.13
N TYR A 12 -16.04 -3.45 11.91
CA TYR A 12 -15.50 -3.49 13.29
C TYR A 12 -14.08 -4.07 13.46
N LEU A 13 -13.37 -4.48 12.39
CA LEU A 13 -12.01 -5.03 12.54
C LEU A 13 -10.86 -4.20 11.93
N PHE A 14 -11.14 -3.00 11.43
CA PHE A 14 -10.10 -2.05 10.99
C PHE A 14 -10.31 -0.67 11.64
N ILE A 15 -10.35 -0.63 12.97
CA ILE A 15 -10.21 0.64 13.72
C ILE A 15 -8.72 0.97 13.82
N PHE A 16 -8.14 1.36 12.69
CA PHE A 16 -7.08 2.36 12.63
C PHE A 16 -7.39 3.29 11.46
N ALA A 17 -8.17 4.34 11.80
CA ALA A 17 -8.22 5.66 11.16
C ALA A 17 -8.58 5.76 9.65
N THR A 18 -9.87 5.96 9.35
CA THR A 18 -10.30 6.82 8.22
C THR A 18 -10.37 8.29 8.65
N THR A 19 -9.36 8.77 9.37
CA THR A 19 -9.20 10.22 9.52
C THR A 19 -8.60 10.72 8.21
N PRO A 20 -9.16 11.75 7.54
CA PRO A 20 -8.43 12.39 6.45
C PRO A 20 -7.03 12.73 6.97
N VAL A 21 -6.00 12.39 6.20
CA VAL A 21 -4.61 12.72 6.52
C VAL A 21 -4.52 14.23 6.48
N LEU A 22 -4.75 14.89 7.62
CA LEU A 22 -4.50 16.31 7.79
C LEU A 22 -2.98 16.47 7.62
N ASN A 23 -2.59 17.16 6.54
CA ASN A 23 -1.20 17.41 6.17
C ASN A 23 -0.49 18.33 7.19
N GLU A 24 -0.20 17.84 8.40
CA GLU A 24 0.89 18.39 9.20
C GLU A 24 2.21 17.73 8.78
N TYR A 25 2.67 18.09 7.58
CA TYR A 25 4.01 17.80 7.08
C TYR A 25 5.13 18.57 7.83
N SER A 26 4.83 19.22 8.96
CA SER A 26 5.66 20.22 9.62
C SER A 26 6.58 19.70 10.75
N SER A 27 6.49 18.43 11.17
CA SER A 27 7.38 17.90 12.22
C SER A 27 7.91 16.48 11.94
N TRP A 28 8.86 16.38 11.02
CA TRP A 28 9.61 15.15 10.73
C TRP A 28 10.74 14.96 11.76
N GLY A 29 10.37 14.58 12.98
CA GLY A 29 11.30 14.28 14.08
C GLY A 29 11.99 12.91 13.93
N THR A 30 13.28 12.86 14.26
CA THR A 30 14.18 11.70 14.13
C THR A 30 14.11 10.77 15.33
N THR A 31 13.30 9.71 15.28
CA THR A 31 13.39 8.62 16.26
C THR A 31 12.99 7.30 15.64
N THR A 32 13.98 6.50 15.21
CA THR A 32 13.88 5.04 15.20
C THR A 32 15.28 4.44 15.09
N THR A 33 15.63 3.61 16.07
CA THR A 33 16.80 2.73 16.08
C THR A 33 16.84 1.89 14.82
N ASP A 34 17.96 1.89 14.11
CA ASP A 34 18.11 1.12 12.87
C ASP A 34 18.03 -0.39 13.18
N SER A 35 17.24 -1.11 12.38
CA SER A 35 17.05 -2.56 12.52
C SER A 35 18.37 -3.30 12.31
N LYS A 36 18.58 -4.41 13.04
CA LYS A 36 19.79 -5.26 12.94
C LYS A 36 20.08 -5.75 11.52
N TYR A 37 19.05 -5.82 10.66
CA TYR A 37 19.18 -6.24 9.27
C TYR A 37 19.83 -5.18 8.36
N VAL A 38 19.98 -3.93 8.83
CA VAL A 38 20.51 -2.81 8.04
C VAL A 38 22.03 -2.64 8.22
N GLN A 39 22.67 -3.40 9.11
CA GLN A 39 24.11 -3.27 9.38
C GLN A 39 25.02 -3.87 8.30
N SER A 40 24.49 -4.67 7.36
CA SER A 40 25.30 -5.16 6.24
C SER A 40 25.35 -4.08 5.15
N SER A 41 26.55 -3.73 4.68
CA SER A 41 26.73 -2.88 3.51
C SER A 41 26.00 -3.50 2.32
N PHE A 42 24.78 -3.02 2.03
CA PHE A 42 24.02 -3.40 0.84
C PHE A 42 24.75 -2.87 -0.39
N ASN A 43 25.71 -3.65 -0.88
CA ASN A 43 26.35 -3.42 -2.16
C ASN A 43 25.26 -3.41 -3.23
N ARG A 44 25.06 -2.26 -3.88
CA ARG A 44 24.13 -1.98 -5.01
C ARG A 44 23.48 -3.24 -5.59
N THR A 45 22.42 -3.72 -4.95
CA THR A 45 21.57 -4.77 -5.50
C THR A 45 20.87 -4.14 -6.70
N GLN A 46 21.12 -4.68 -7.89
CA GLN A 46 20.29 -4.33 -9.04
C GLN A 46 18.83 -4.65 -8.68
N ALA A 47 17.90 -3.82 -9.15
CA ALA A 47 16.49 -4.07 -8.96
C ALA A 47 16.18 -5.48 -9.49
N PRO A 48 15.69 -6.41 -8.65
CA PRO A 48 15.45 -7.77 -9.08
C PRO A 48 14.32 -7.78 -10.10
N VAL A 49 14.41 -8.68 -11.08
CA VAL A 49 13.25 -9.04 -11.90
C VAL A 49 12.35 -9.90 -11.02
N TRP A 50 11.13 -9.43 -10.78
CA TRP A 50 10.16 -10.10 -9.92
C TRP A 50 9.19 -10.94 -10.76
N PRO A 51 9.37 -12.26 -10.86
CA PRO A 51 8.32 -13.08 -11.44
C PRO A 51 7.14 -13.17 -10.43
N ALA A 52 5.91 -13.21 -10.91
CA ALA A 52 4.70 -13.11 -10.07
C ALA A 52 4.52 -14.28 -9.08
N ASP A 53 5.27 -15.36 -9.26
CA ASP A 53 5.30 -16.56 -8.44
C ASP A 53 6.40 -16.55 -7.36
N LYS A 54 7.38 -15.64 -7.44
CA LYS A 54 8.43 -15.51 -6.42
C LYS A 54 7.88 -14.85 -5.15
N HIS A 55 8.18 -15.44 -4.00
CA HIS A 55 7.92 -14.80 -2.71
C HIS A 55 8.98 -13.74 -2.39
N ILE A 56 8.55 -12.58 -1.89
CA ILE A 56 9.46 -11.59 -1.29
C ILE A 56 10.10 -12.20 -0.04
N SER A 57 11.42 -12.28 -0.02
CA SER A 57 12.20 -12.66 1.16
C SER A 57 12.17 -11.59 2.24
N LEU A 58 12.47 -11.96 3.48
CA LEU A 58 12.52 -11.01 4.59
C LEU A 58 13.59 -9.92 4.33
N GLU A 59 14.73 -10.32 3.79
CA GLU A 59 15.83 -9.41 3.42
C GLU A 59 15.38 -8.39 2.36
N GLU A 60 14.61 -8.82 1.36
CA GLU A 60 14.06 -7.93 0.33
C GLU A 60 13.01 -6.97 0.90
N ALA A 61 12.18 -7.42 1.83
CA ALA A 61 11.22 -6.55 2.52
C ALA A 61 11.93 -5.48 3.36
N PHE A 62 13.00 -5.83 4.08
CA PHE A 62 13.82 -4.86 4.80
C PHE A 62 14.59 -3.93 3.84
N HIS A 63 15.04 -4.44 2.69
CA HIS A 63 15.66 -3.60 1.66
C HIS A 63 14.67 -2.59 1.10
N PHE A 64 13.43 -3.00 0.81
CA PHE A 64 12.34 -2.10 0.42
C PHE A 64 12.13 -0.99 1.45
N ALA A 65 12.06 -1.35 2.74
CA ALA A 65 11.90 -0.39 3.82
C ALA A 65 13.09 0.58 3.93
N ALA A 66 14.32 0.10 3.72
CA ALA A 66 15.53 0.91 3.69
C ALA A 66 15.53 1.90 2.50
N CYS A 67 15.16 1.43 1.30
CA CYS A 67 15.01 2.27 0.12
C CYS A 67 13.99 3.39 0.35
N ALA A 68 12.79 3.04 0.83
CA ALA A 68 11.74 4.02 1.10
C ALA A 68 12.14 5.06 2.16
N LYS A 69 12.77 4.62 3.28
CA LYS A 69 13.30 5.53 4.32
C LYS A 69 14.36 6.47 3.75
N ARG A 70 15.27 5.97 2.90
CA ARG A 70 16.34 6.79 2.27
C ARG A 70 15.75 7.85 1.35
N ILE A 71 14.79 7.49 0.49
CA ILE A 71 14.09 8.42 -0.39
C ILE A 71 13.42 9.53 0.42
N GLY A 72 12.63 9.17 1.45
CA GLY A 72 11.97 10.13 2.32
C GLY A 72 12.95 11.07 3.03
N LYS A 73 14.06 10.53 3.57
CA LYS A 73 15.10 11.35 4.21
C LYS A 73 15.72 12.37 3.24
N MET A 74 16.04 11.95 2.01
CA MET A 74 16.63 12.81 1.00
C MET A 74 15.64 13.89 0.52
N ALA A 75 14.37 13.53 0.34
CA ALA A 75 13.31 14.48 0.02
C ALA A 75 13.11 15.52 1.14
N SER A 76 13.09 15.11 2.41
CA SER A 76 13.01 16.03 3.56
C SER A 76 14.23 16.94 3.69
N LEU A 77 15.43 16.43 3.37
CA LEU A 77 16.66 17.25 3.34
C LEU A 77 16.55 18.34 2.27
N GLN A 78 16.16 17.98 1.05
CA GLN A 78 15.97 18.95 -0.02
C GLN A 78 14.89 19.97 0.31
N LYS A 79 13.73 19.54 0.82
CA LYS A 79 12.66 20.44 1.27
C LYS A 79 13.19 21.51 2.24
N ARG A 80 13.98 21.11 3.25
CA ARG A 80 14.60 22.05 4.20
C ARG A 80 15.59 23.02 3.53
N MET A 81 16.34 22.57 2.54
CA MET A 81 17.26 23.43 1.78
C MET A 81 16.50 24.49 0.97
N TYR A 82 15.36 24.13 0.38
CA TYR A 82 14.46 25.07 -0.30
C TYR A 82 13.84 26.07 0.69
N GLU A 83 13.32 25.60 1.81
CA GLU A 83 12.70 26.47 2.83
C GLU A 83 13.70 27.43 3.49
N SER A 84 14.97 27.04 3.60
CA SER A 84 16.03 27.86 4.19
C SER A 84 16.60 28.92 3.24
N GLY A 85 16.07 29.04 2.01
CA GLY A 85 16.57 30.00 1.01
C GLY A 85 18.00 29.70 0.52
N MET A 86 18.54 28.52 0.81
CA MET A 86 19.85 28.04 0.33
C MET A 86 19.77 27.47 -1.10
N ALA A 87 18.66 27.68 -1.81
CA ALA A 87 18.59 27.38 -3.23
C ALA A 87 19.59 28.29 -3.95
N THR A 88 20.62 27.70 -4.54
CA THR A 88 21.62 28.37 -5.36
C THR A 88 20.91 29.20 -6.41
N ILE A 89 21.11 30.52 -6.36
CA ILE A 89 20.65 31.43 -7.41
C ILE A 89 21.43 31.07 -8.66
N ASP A 90 20.81 30.31 -9.56
CA ASP A 90 21.31 30.17 -10.93
C ASP A 90 21.15 31.52 -11.61
N ALA A 91 22.21 32.33 -11.53
CA ALA A 91 22.25 33.72 -11.95
C ALA A 91 22.01 33.91 -13.47
N GLU A 92 22.04 32.83 -14.25
CA GLU A 92 21.90 32.90 -15.71
C GLU A 92 20.48 32.68 -16.24
N SER A 93 19.53 32.13 -15.46
CA SER A 93 18.23 31.74 -16.06
C SER A 93 17.12 32.80 -15.98
N GLY A 94 17.26 33.87 -15.19
CA GLY A 94 16.33 35.01 -15.13
C GLY A 94 14.84 34.70 -14.89
N THR A 95 14.49 33.44 -14.64
CA THR A 95 13.12 32.94 -14.61
C THR A 95 12.84 32.42 -13.22
N MET A 96 12.07 33.16 -12.43
CA MET A 96 11.56 32.69 -11.14
C MET A 96 10.61 31.50 -11.38
N ARG A 97 11.14 30.28 -11.29
CA ARG A 97 10.32 29.04 -11.21
C ARG A 97 9.67 28.98 -9.84
N THR A 98 8.48 29.56 -9.70
CA THR A 98 7.78 29.65 -8.40
C THR A 98 7.00 28.38 -8.01
N ASN A 99 6.82 27.39 -8.89
CA ASN A 99 5.96 26.23 -8.59
C ASN A 99 6.58 24.84 -8.88
N GLY A 100 7.84 24.78 -9.30
CA GLY A 100 8.51 23.50 -9.56
C GLY A 100 9.22 22.99 -8.32
N GLY A 101 8.51 22.32 -7.40
CA GLY A 101 9.16 21.61 -6.29
C GLY A 101 10.21 20.61 -6.81
N SER A 102 11.19 20.24 -5.98
CA SER A 102 12.19 19.23 -6.37
C SER A 102 11.50 17.97 -6.92
N PRO A 103 11.96 17.40 -8.04
CA PRO A 103 11.45 16.13 -8.56
C PRO A 103 11.47 15.01 -7.51
N LEU A 104 12.48 14.99 -6.64
CA LEU A 104 12.57 14.03 -5.54
C LEU A 104 11.48 14.24 -4.46
N LEU A 105 11.05 15.49 -4.24
CA LEU A 105 9.89 15.76 -3.38
C LEU A 105 8.61 15.25 -4.03
N GLY A 106 8.48 15.33 -5.36
CA GLY A 106 7.40 14.71 -6.13
C GLY A 106 7.38 13.19 -5.96
N VAL A 107 8.53 12.53 -6.10
CA VAL A 107 8.71 11.09 -5.84
C VAL A 107 8.23 10.73 -4.43
N TRP A 108 8.70 11.46 -3.41
CA TRP A 108 8.32 11.17 -2.03
C TRP A 108 6.85 11.47 -1.75
N LYS A 109 6.26 12.49 -2.36
CA LYS A 109 4.82 12.77 -2.24
C LYS A 109 3.99 11.62 -2.82
N ALA A 110 4.33 11.14 -4.01
CA ALA A 110 3.65 9.99 -4.63
C ALA A 110 3.80 8.72 -3.78
N MET A 111 5.03 8.39 -3.39
CA MET A 111 5.31 7.24 -2.52
C MET A 111 4.61 7.34 -1.17
N GLY A 112 4.69 8.50 -0.50
CA GLY A 112 4.14 8.72 0.82
C GLY A 112 2.62 8.52 0.88
N CYS A 113 1.93 8.82 -0.22
CA CYS A 113 0.49 8.63 -0.37
C CYS A 113 0.09 7.25 -0.90
N CYS A 114 1.03 6.33 -1.18
CA CYS A 114 0.70 5.01 -1.70
C CYS A 114 -0.17 4.22 -0.73
N ASP A 115 -1.37 3.85 -1.17
CA ASP A 115 -2.31 3.02 -0.41
C ASP A 115 -1.88 1.55 -0.43
N GLY A 116 -1.69 0.98 0.75
CA GLY A 116 -1.40 -0.44 0.92
C GLY A 116 -2.64 -1.31 0.98
N MET A 117 -3.85 -0.75 0.86
CA MET A 117 -5.13 -1.44 1.07
C MET A 117 -5.21 -2.11 2.45
N CYS A 118 -4.51 -1.54 3.42
CA CYS A 118 -4.37 -2.08 4.78
C CYS A 118 -4.61 -1.01 5.86
N GLY A 119 -5.35 0.05 5.50
CA GLY A 119 -5.71 1.15 6.41
C GLY A 119 -4.58 2.17 6.68
N SER A 120 -3.45 2.10 5.99
CA SER A 120 -2.37 3.08 6.14
C SER A 120 -1.63 3.31 4.83
N ALA A 121 -1.26 4.57 4.59
CA ALA A 121 -0.39 4.93 3.48
C ALA A 121 1.07 4.62 3.80
N MET A 122 1.86 4.29 2.77
CA MET A 122 3.26 3.90 2.94
C MET A 122 4.10 4.96 3.68
N GLY A 123 3.84 6.26 3.48
CA GLY A 123 4.56 7.33 4.18
C GLY A 123 4.43 7.25 5.71
N MET A 124 3.25 6.85 6.20
CA MET A 124 3.02 6.64 7.63
C MET A 124 3.76 5.40 8.14
N ALA A 125 3.79 4.33 7.35
CA ALA A 125 4.53 3.12 7.68
C ALA A 125 6.05 3.37 7.75
N VAL A 126 6.60 4.11 6.78
CA VAL A 126 8.02 4.51 6.76
C VAL A 126 8.39 5.38 7.97
N ARG A 127 7.50 6.28 8.39
CA ARG A 127 7.68 7.06 9.62
C ARG A 127 7.72 6.17 10.86
N GLY A 128 6.93 5.09 10.89
CA GLY A 128 6.92 4.10 11.97
C GLY A 128 8.20 3.26 12.06
N GLY A 129 9.08 3.33 11.07
CA GLY A 129 10.33 2.58 11.02
C GLY A 129 10.28 1.33 10.15
N PHE A 130 11.37 0.58 10.14
CA PHE A 130 11.53 -0.54 9.21
C PHE A 130 10.52 -1.66 9.46
N ASP A 131 10.32 -2.07 10.71
CA ASP A 131 9.41 -3.17 11.04
C ASP A 131 7.96 -2.83 10.65
N VAL A 132 7.55 -1.57 10.82
CA VAL A 132 6.21 -1.08 10.41
C VAL A 132 6.09 -1.04 8.88
N THR A 133 7.13 -0.66 8.17
CA THR A 133 7.14 -0.66 6.69
C THR A 133 7.11 -2.09 6.13
N VAL A 134 7.83 -3.01 6.76
CA VAL A 134 7.79 -4.44 6.42
C VAL A 134 6.41 -5.00 6.71
N ALA A 135 5.83 -4.69 7.88
CA ALA A 135 4.46 -5.08 8.22
C ALA A 135 3.46 -4.55 7.19
N TRP A 136 3.57 -3.28 6.78
CA TRP A 136 2.74 -2.68 5.74
C TRP A 136 2.81 -3.47 4.43
N LEU A 137 4.01 -3.79 3.94
CA LEU A 137 4.19 -4.57 2.71
C LEU A 137 3.58 -5.97 2.83
N CYS A 138 3.80 -6.64 3.97
CA CYS A 138 3.23 -7.96 4.24
C CYS A 138 1.70 -7.92 4.31
N THR A 139 1.11 -6.90 4.95
CA THR A 139 -0.34 -6.74 5.03
C THR A 139 -0.94 -6.44 3.68
N THR A 140 -0.30 -5.61 2.86
CA THR A 140 -0.73 -5.35 1.48
C THR A 140 -0.78 -6.64 0.65
N LEU A 141 0.26 -7.48 0.74
CA LEU A 141 0.30 -8.74 0.01
C LEU A 141 -0.70 -9.79 0.52
N THR A 142 -1.03 -9.74 1.82
CA THR A 142 -1.90 -10.73 2.45
C THR A 142 -3.38 -10.36 2.31
N TYR A 143 -3.72 -9.10 2.60
CA TYR A 143 -5.09 -8.63 2.70
C TYR A 143 -5.53 -7.80 1.50
N GLY A 144 -4.60 -7.12 0.81
CA GLY A 144 -4.94 -6.24 -0.31
C GLY A 144 -5.66 -6.97 -1.45
N GLY A 145 -5.42 -8.26 -1.63
CA GLY A 145 -6.13 -9.04 -2.63
C GLY A 145 -7.62 -9.24 -2.34
N GLN A 146 -8.05 -9.20 -1.07
CA GLN A 146 -9.48 -9.22 -0.72
C GLN A 146 -10.14 -7.89 -1.09
N THR A 147 -9.45 -6.77 -0.85
CA THR A 147 -9.90 -5.44 -1.27
C THR A 147 -10.03 -5.32 -2.79
N VAL A 148 -9.04 -5.84 -3.52
CA VAL A 148 -9.08 -5.88 -5.00
C VAL A 148 -10.24 -6.73 -5.49
N VAL A 149 -10.47 -7.90 -4.89
CA VAL A 149 -11.61 -8.76 -5.22
C VAL A 149 -12.94 -8.07 -4.94
N GLU A 150 -13.05 -7.32 -3.85
CA GLU A 150 -14.26 -6.55 -3.53
C GLU A 150 -14.56 -5.47 -4.58
N ALA A 151 -13.54 -4.73 -5.00
CA ALA A 151 -13.69 -3.74 -6.05
C ALA A 151 -14.07 -4.40 -7.39
N LEU A 152 -13.46 -5.54 -7.71
CA LEU A 152 -13.81 -6.35 -8.87
C LEU A 152 -15.27 -6.82 -8.83
N GLU A 153 -15.74 -7.37 -7.71
CA GLU A 153 -17.13 -7.78 -7.47
C GLU A 153 -18.12 -6.65 -7.73
N HIS A 154 -17.82 -5.48 -7.17
CA HIS A 154 -18.63 -4.28 -7.34
C HIS A 154 -18.67 -3.86 -8.81
N ARG A 155 -17.53 -3.87 -9.49
CA ARG A 155 -17.41 -3.49 -10.91
C ARG A 155 -18.20 -4.43 -11.84
N ILE A 156 -18.17 -5.74 -11.59
CA ILE A 156 -18.91 -6.73 -12.43
C ILE A 156 -20.38 -6.88 -12.02
N GLY A 157 -20.84 -6.16 -10.98
CA GLY A 157 -22.21 -6.24 -10.49
C GLY A 157 -22.54 -7.58 -9.84
N ALA A 158 -21.54 -8.31 -9.33
CA ALA A 158 -21.73 -9.60 -8.65
C ALA A 158 -22.18 -9.45 -7.18
N SER A 159 -22.75 -8.31 -6.82
CA SER A 159 -23.11 -7.99 -5.44
C SER A 159 -24.13 -9.00 -4.89
N SER A 160 -23.81 -9.59 -3.74
CA SER A 160 -24.49 -10.71 -3.11
C SER A 160 -25.84 -10.31 -2.52
N ASN A 161 -26.84 -10.07 -3.36
CA ASN A 161 -28.23 -9.91 -2.92
C ASN A 161 -28.88 -11.29 -2.70
N GLY A 162 -28.26 -12.11 -1.83
CA GLY A 162 -28.90 -13.20 -1.09
C GLY A 162 -29.58 -14.33 -1.86
N SER A 163 -29.44 -14.46 -3.19
CA SER A 163 -30.06 -15.57 -3.93
C SER A 163 -29.24 -16.86 -3.78
N ALA A 164 -29.89 -18.01 -3.65
CA ALA A 164 -29.22 -19.31 -3.69
C ALA A 164 -28.48 -19.57 -5.02
N VAL A 165 -28.87 -18.87 -6.10
CA VAL A 165 -28.17 -18.87 -7.39
C VAL A 165 -26.85 -18.09 -7.29
N ASP A 166 -26.80 -17.05 -6.44
CA ASP A 166 -25.58 -16.27 -6.19
C ASP A 166 -24.56 -17.08 -5.40
N ALA A 167 -24.98 -18.02 -4.55
CA ALA A 167 -24.06 -18.90 -3.81
C ALA A 167 -23.27 -19.85 -4.74
N ALA A 168 -23.90 -20.40 -5.78
CA ALA A 168 -23.19 -21.22 -6.77
C ALA A 168 -22.25 -20.37 -7.64
N ARG A 169 -22.66 -19.14 -7.99
CA ARG A 169 -21.84 -18.17 -8.72
C ARG A 169 -20.67 -17.65 -7.89
N ALA A 170 -20.85 -17.52 -6.58
CA ALA A 170 -19.82 -17.14 -5.60
C ALA A 170 -18.73 -18.21 -5.44
N LEU A 171 -18.97 -19.47 -5.86
CA LEU A 171 -17.93 -20.51 -5.82
C LEU A 171 -17.02 -20.52 -7.05
N SER A 172 -17.49 -19.97 -8.18
CA SER A 172 -16.68 -19.78 -9.37
C SER A 172 -16.01 -18.41 -9.35
N ALA A 173 -14.67 -18.37 -9.36
CA ALA A 173 -13.94 -17.13 -9.48
C ALA A 173 -14.32 -16.37 -10.77
N PRO A 174 -14.33 -15.03 -10.73
CA PRO A 174 -14.62 -14.20 -11.89
C PRO A 174 -13.62 -14.50 -13.00
N LYS A 175 -14.11 -14.47 -14.25
CA LYS A 175 -13.27 -14.66 -15.44
C LYS A 175 -12.66 -13.34 -15.90
N GLU A 176 -13.27 -12.23 -15.48
CA GLU A 176 -12.86 -10.88 -15.76
C GLU A 176 -11.52 -10.60 -15.08
N PRO A 177 -10.54 -10.03 -15.80
CA PRO A 177 -9.26 -9.68 -15.22
C PRO A 177 -9.42 -8.53 -14.23
N VAL A 178 -8.53 -8.51 -13.23
CA VAL A 178 -8.31 -7.35 -12.37
C VAL A 178 -7.74 -6.21 -13.21
N ILE A 179 -8.24 -5.00 -13.02
CA ILE A 179 -7.78 -3.78 -13.68
C ILE A 179 -7.28 -2.75 -12.65
N ALA A 180 -6.59 -1.70 -13.10
CA ALA A 180 -6.04 -0.67 -12.21
C ALA A 180 -7.10 -0.02 -11.30
N ALA A 181 -8.33 0.17 -11.79
CA ALA A 181 -9.43 0.72 -11.00
C ALA A 181 -9.86 -0.17 -9.83
N ASP A 182 -9.58 -1.48 -9.86
CA ASP A 182 -9.92 -2.39 -8.75
C ASP A 182 -8.96 -2.19 -7.55
N PHE A 183 -7.88 -1.43 -7.71
CA PHE A 183 -6.98 -1.04 -6.61
C PHE A 183 -7.39 0.27 -5.93
N ASP A 184 -8.39 0.98 -6.47
CA ASP A 184 -8.79 2.29 -5.99
C ASP A 184 -9.84 2.17 -4.86
N THR A 185 -9.39 2.45 -3.64
CA THR A 185 -10.22 2.39 -2.42
C THR A 185 -10.80 3.77 -2.04
N ARG A 186 -10.53 4.81 -2.84
CA ARG A 186 -10.95 6.17 -2.51
C ARG A 186 -12.48 6.29 -2.55
N PRO A 187 -13.07 7.12 -1.66
CA PRO A 187 -14.52 7.30 -1.65
C PRO A 187 -15.00 8.00 -2.93
N PRO A 188 -16.25 7.75 -3.38
CA PRO A 188 -16.85 8.50 -4.48
C PRO A 188 -16.80 10.02 -4.21
N GLY A 189 -16.40 10.80 -5.21
CA GLY A 189 -16.24 12.25 -5.09
C GLY A 189 -14.99 12.71 -4.32
N TYR A 190 -14.00 11.82 -4.10
CA TYR A 190 -12.73 12.21 -3.46
C TYR A 190 -12.03 13.38 -4.15
N ALA A 191 -12.18 13.50 -5.48
CA ALA A 191 -11.54 14.56 -6.25
C ALA A 191 -11.96 15.97 -5.81
N ASP A 192 -13.22 16.14 -5.37
CA ASP A 192 -13.73 17.42 -4.86
C ASP A 192 -13.22 17.73 -3.44
N GLN A 193 -12.66 16.73 -2.75
CA GLN A 193 -12.12 16.83 -1.39
C GLN A 193 -10.60 17.04 -1.39
N GLU A 194 -9.92 16.77 -2.52
CA GLU A 194 -8.48 16.97 -2.63
C GLU A 194 -8.13 18.45 -2.65
N SER A 195 -7.10 18.79 -1.88
CA SER A 195 -6.54 20.14 -1.80
C SER A 195 -5.05 20.04 -1.44
N ASP A 196 -4.35 21.17 -1.38
CA ASP A 196 -2.95 21.18 -0.94
C ASP A 196 -2.76 20.61 0.48
N SER A 197 -3.79 20.70 1.33
CA SER A 197 -3.77 20.22 2.72
C SER A 197 -4.44 18.86 2.93
N VAL A 198 -5.18 18.36 1.94
CA VAL A 198 -5.92 17.09 2.04
C VAL A 198 -5.61 16.25 0.81
N VAL A 199 -4.91 15.13 1.03
CA VAL A 199 -4.56 14.18 -0.03
C VAL A 199 -5.08 12.81 0.34
N HIS A 200 -5.89 12.22 -0.53
CA HIS A 200 -6.32 10.84 -0.34
C HIS A 200 -5.18 9.87 -0.70
N PRO A 201 -5.08 8.71 -0.01
CA PRO A 201 -4.19 7.65 -0.43
C PRO A 201 -4.43 7.29 -1.91
N LYS A 202 -3.33 7.13 -2.65
CA LYS A 202 -3.34 6.87 -4.09
C LYS A 202 -3.13 5.37 -4.33
N PRO A 203 -3.87 4.76 -5.28
CA PRO A 203 -3.74 3.33 -5.56
C PRO A 203 -2.35 2.99 -6.11
N ILE A 204 -1.86 1.78 -5.82
CA ILE A 204 -0.50 1.34 -6.20
C ILE A 204 -0.21 1.53 -7.70
N PRO A 205 -1.11 1.17 -8.65
CA PRO A 205 -0.88 1.42 -10.07
C PRO A 205 -0.60 2.90 -10.41
N GLU A 206 -1.40 3.83 -9.87
CA GLU A 206 -1.26 5.28 -10.09
C GLU A 206 0.09 5.80 -9.56
N VAL A 207 0.51 5.31 -8.38
CA VAL A 207 1.83 5.66 -7.81
C VAL A 207 2.96 5.14 -8.69
N VAL A 208 2.89 3.90 -9.17
CA VAL A 208 3.92 3.32 -10.05
C VAL A 208 4.05 4.12 -11.36
N GLU A 209 2.92 4.49 -11.98
CA GLU A 209 2.91 5.32 -13.20
C GLU A 209 3.54 6.68 -12.93
N THR A 210 3.10 7.36 -11.87
CA THR A 210 3.63 8.67 -11.46
C THR A 210 5.15 8.63 -11.23
N LEU A 211 5.65 7.59 -10.56
CA LEU A 211 7.09 7.46 -10.29
C LEU A 211 7.91 7.26 -11.57
N LYS A 212 7.41 6.46 -12.51
CA LYS A 212 8.06 6.27 -13.81
C LYS A 212 8.07 7.56 -14.63
N GLU A 213 6.96 8.30 -14.64
CA GLU A 213 6.87 9.60 -15.32
C GLU A 213 7.87 10.60 -14.77
N ILE A 214 7.97 10.73 -13.44
CA ILE A 214 8.94 11.65 -12.81
C ILE A 214 10.37 11.26 -13.19
N LEU A 215 10.71 9.96 -13.17
CA LEU A 215 12.04 9.48 -13.58
C LEU A 215 12.33 9.74 -15.06
N ASP A 216 11.33 9.63 -15.93
CA ASP A 216 11.48 9.86 -17.37
C ASP A 216 11.65 11.34 -17.71
N GLN A 217 10.87 12.21 -17.06
CA GLN A 217 10.89 13.66 -17.25
C GLN A 217 12.15 14.32 -16.66
N HIS A 218 12.77 13.69 -15.64
CA HIS A 218 13.88 14.28 -14.88
C HIS A 218 15.13 13.38 -14.86
N LYS A 219 15.49 12.81 -16.01
CA LYS A 219 16.65 11.90 -16.16
C LYS A 219 17.98 12.50 -15.71
N ASP A 220 18.14 13.81 -15.82
CA ASP A 220 19.39 14.52 -15.50
C ASP A 220 19.36 15.22 -14.13
N ASP A 221 18.27 15.08 -13.35
CA ASP A 221 18.19 15.69 -12.02
C ASP A 221 19.17 15.02 -11.03
N ALA A 222 20.11 15.81 -10.50
CA ALA A 222 21.16 15.32 -9.62
C ALA A 222 20.61 14.73 -8.30
N GLY A 223 19.49 15.26 -7.80
CA GLY A 223 18.84 14.75 -6.60
C GLY A 223 18.23 13.36 -6.80
N LEU A 224 17.53 13.18 -7.91
CA LEU A 224 16.98 11.88 -8.31
C LEU A 224 18.10 10.87 -8.57
N GLN A 225 19.20 11.25 -9.23
CA GLN A 225 20.31 10.33 -9.49
C GLN A 225 20.92 9.74 -8.20
N GLN A 226 20.93 10.49 -7.10
CA GLN A 226 21.47 10.02 -5.82
C GLN A 226 20.68 8.86 -5.19
N VAL A 227 19.40 8.72 -5.54
CA VAL A 227 18.48 7.69 -5.02
C VAL A 227 17.80 6.87 -6.13
N LYS A 228 18.30 6.94 -7.37
CA LYS A 228 17.69 6.30 -8.54
C LYS A 228 17.53 4.80 -8.36
N HIS A 229 18.51 4.13 -7.75
CA HIS A 229 18.46 2.70 -7.49
C HIS A 229 17.37 2.34 -6.48
N GLU A 230 17.22 3.13 -5.42
CA GLU A 230 16.17 2.94 -4.42
C GLU A 230 14.78 3.16 -5.02
N ILE A 231 14.61 4.19 -5.85
CA ILE A 231 13.33 4.45 -6.53
C ILE A 231 13.00 3.29 -7.45
N ALA A 232 13.96 2.82 -8.25
CA ALA A 232 13.77 1.68 -9.13
C ALA A 232 13.42 0.39 -8.36
N PHE A 233 14.05 0.16 -7.19
CA PHE A 233 13.72 -0.97 -6.33
C PHE A 233 12.28 -0.86 -5.80
N CYS A 234 11.89 0.31 -5.28
CA CYS A 234 10.52 0.53 -4.82
C CYS A 234 9.48 0.38 -5.94
N ILE A 235 9.75 0.90 -7.14
CA ILE A 235 8.89 0.67 -8.32
C ILE A 235 8.74 -0.83 -8.59
N GLY A 236 9.85 -1.57 -8.68
CA GLY A 236 9.81 -3.00 -8.96
C GLY A 236 9.03 -3.79 -7.90
N THR A 237 9.17 -3.45 -6.62
CA THR A 237 8.39 -4.07 -5.54
C THR A 237 6.89 -3.77 -5.66
N LEU A 238 6.53 -2.52 -5.97
CA LEU A 238 5.12 -2.13 -6.16
C LEU A 238 4.50 -2.78 -7.41
N GLU A 239 5.26 -2.90 -8.51
CA GLU A 239 4.85 -3.65 -9.70
C GLU A 239 4.63 -5.13 -9.38
N TYR A 240 5.53 -5.73 -8.59
CA TYR A 240 5.34 -7.09 -8.10
C TYR A 240 4.06 -7.23 -7.28
N VAL A 241 3.76 -6.28 -6.38
CA VAL A 241 2.50 -6.30 -5.62
C VAL A 241 1.30 -6.28 -6.56
N VAL A 242 1.27 -5.39 -7.54
CA VAL A 242 0.18 -5.32 -8.52
C VAL A 242 0.05 -6.62 -9.31
N ALA A 243 1.16 -7.15 -9.83
CA ALA A 243 1.17 -8.40 -10.60
C ALA A 243 0.70 -9.60 -9.76
N ARG A 244 1.13 -9.66 -8.49
CA ARG A 244 0.77 -10.72 -7.56
C ARG A 244 -0.72 -10.69 -7.23
N LEU A 245 -1.24 -9.53 -6.85
CA LEU A 245 -2.65 -9.36 -6.47
C LEU A 245 -3.61 -9.53 -7.66
N SER A 246 -3.16 -9.22 -8.87
CA SER A 246 -3.93 -9.42 -10.12
C SER A 246 -3.81 -10.82 -10.70
N SER A 247 -2.96 -11.70 -10.14
CA SER A 247 -2.77 -13.04 -10.70
C SER A 247 -4.02 -13.90 -10.51
N ALA A 248 -4.39 -14.68 -11.52
CA ALA A 248 -5.62 -15.49 -11.50
C ALA A 248 -5.70 -16.42 -10.28
N GLN A 249 -4.58 -17.05 -9.91
CA GLN A 249 -4.49 -17.91 -8.73
C GLN A 249 -4.78 -17.13 -7.43
N GLN A 250 -4.23 -15.92 -7.29
CA GLN A 250 -4.42 -15.10 -6.10
C GLN A 250 -5.84 -14.53 -6.04
N VAL A 251 -6.39 -14.10 -7.18
CA VAL A 251 -7.78 -13.64 -7.30
C VAL A 251 -8.75 -14.76 -6.92
N GLU A 252 -8.59 -15.96 -7.49
CA GLU A 252 -9.42 -17.13 -7.17
C GLU A 252 -9.32 -17.50 -5.68
N SER A 253 -8.12 -17.48 -5.12
CA SER A 253 -7.91 -17.74 -3.69
C SER A 253 -8.62 -16.70 -2.82
N ASN A 254 -8.43 -15.40 -3.09
CA ASN A 254 -9.05 -14.32 -2.33
C ASN A 254 -10.57 -14.31 -2.48
N TRP A 255 -11.08 -14.60 -3.68
CA TRP A 255 -12.50 -14.74 -3.96
C TRP A 255 -13.14 -15.84 -3.12
N ARG A 256 -12.54 -17.04 -3.11
CA ARG A 256 -13.01 -18.14 -2.27
C ARG A 256 -12.96 -17.76 -0.80
N SER A 257 -11.83 -17.22 -0.33
CA SER A 257 -11.65 -16.81 1.06
C SER A 257 -12.70 -15.79 1.51
N LYS A 258 -13.05 -14.83 0.66
CA LYS A 258 -14.08 -13.82 0.95
C LYS A 258 -15.48 -14.41 1.08
N HIS A 259 -15.80 -15.42 0.27
CA HIS A 259 -17.12 -16.06 0.24
C HIS A 259 -17.23 -17.32 1.11
N MET A 260 -16.20 -17.66 1.90
CA MET A 260 -16.32 -18.74 2.88
C MET A 260 -17.33 -18.34 3.97
N ASP A 261 -18.15 -19.31 4.41
CA ASP A 261 -19.21 -19.10 5.39
C ASP A 261 -18.64 -18.46 6.67
N PRO A 262 -19.15 -17.30 7.13
CA PRO A 262 -18.72 -16.68 8.38
C PRO A 262 -18.90 -17.59 9.60
N ASN A 263 -19.77 -18.61 9.55
CA ASN A 263 -19.90 -19.62 10.62
C ASN A 263 -18.72 -20.61 10.67
N THR A 264 -17.91 -20.70 9.62
CA THR A 264 -16.59 -21.36 9.67
C THR A 264 -15.50 -20.46 10.28
N GLY A 265 -15.84 -19.21 10.62
CA GLY A 265 -15.43 -18.60 11.88
C GLY A 265 -14.00 -18.08 11.98
N ILE A 266 -13.22 -18.12 10.92
CA ILE A 266 -11.86 -17.59 10.93
C ILE A 266 -11.80 -16.61 9.78
N GLY A 267 -12.14 -15.35 10.07
CA GLY A 267 -11.94 -14.25 9.14
C GLY A 267 -10.55 -14.40 8.53
N SER A 268 -10.54 -14.63 7.23
CA SER A 268 -9.42 -14.98 6.37
C SER A 268 -8.03 -14.65 6.95
N PHE A 269 -7.56 -15.48 7.89
CA PHE A 269 -6.13 -15.69 8.11
C PHE A 269 -5.71 -16.54 6.91
N LEU A 270 -5.66 -15.88 5.74
CA LEU A 270 -5.03 -16.42 4.55
C LEU A 270 -3.72 -17.04 5.02
N ASN A 271 -3.48 -18.25 4.53
CA ASN A 271 -2.21 -18.91 4.63
C ASN A 271 -1.12 -17.89 4.25
N LEU A 272 -0.46 -17.28 5.24
CA LEU A 272 0.83 -16.65 5.04
C LEU A 272 1.71 -17.80 4.54
N HIS A 273 1.86 -17.89 3.22
CA HIS A 273 2.68 -18.87 2.53
C HIS A 273 4.18 -18.68 2.84
N CYS A 274 4.54 -17.95 3.89
CA CYS A 274 5.85 -17.99 4.54
C CYS A 274 6.12 -19.32 5.27
N GLY A 275 5.34 -20.37 5.02
CA GLY A 275 5.45 -21.66 5.70
C GLY A 275 4.95 -21.68 7.15
N HIS A 276 4.51 -20.54 7.71
CA HIS A 276 4.13 -20.45 9.13
C HIS A 276 2.61 -20.57 9.38
N ASN A 277 1.73 -20.24 8.42
CA ASN A 277 0.28 -20.39 8.64
C ASN A 277 -0.30 -21.75 8.21
N ASN A 278 0.50 -22.60 7.56
CA ASN A 278 0.18 -24.02 7.40
C ASN A 278 0.36 -24.81 8.70
N ALA A 279 0.79 -24.16 9.80
CA ALA A 279 1.10 -24.80 11.07
C ALA A 279 0.10 -24.52 12.20
N PHE A 280 -0.97 -23.72 11.99
CA PHE A 280 -2.00 -23.62 13.01
C PHE A 280 -2.86 -24.88 12.99
N SER A 281 -2.79 -25.63 14.08
CA SER A 281 -3.72 -26.69 14.39
C SER A 281 -5.15 -26.15 14.39
N GLU A 282 -6.13 -27.03 14.18
CA GLU A 282 -7.55 -26.71 14.34
C GLU A 282 -7.85 -26.12 15.73
N ASP A 283 -7.04 -26.44 16.75
CA ASP A 283 -7.19 -25.92 18.10
C ASP A 283 -6.68 -24.47 18.24
N GLU A 284 -5.52 -24.13 17.68
CA GLU A 284 -5.01 -22.75 17.67
C GLU A 284 -5.92 -21.80 16.88
N ARG A 285 -6.51 -22.32 15.80
CA ARG A 285 -7.53 -21.64 15.01
C ARG A 285 -8.77 -21.29 15.84
N LYS A 286 -9.28 -22.27 16.61
CA LYS A 286 -10.43 -22.07 17.52
C LYS A 286 -10.09 -21.13 18.67
N GLU A 287 -8.87 -21.20 19.20
CA GLU A 287 -8.41 -20.31 20.26
C GLU A 287 -8.34 -18.86 19.79
N LEU A 288 -7.73 -18.62 18.62
CA LEU A 288 -7.67 -17.30 18.00
C LEU A 288 -9.06 -16.75 17.70
N GLN A 289 -9.96 -17.58 17.18
CA GLN A 289 -11.37 -17.22 16.99
C GLN A 289 -12.03 -16.81 18.32
N SER A 290 -11.81 -17.56 19.40
CA SER A 290 -12.34 -17.24 20.73
C SER A 290 -11.81 -15.90 21.25
N LEU A 291 -10.51 -15.63 21.07
CA LEU A 291 -9.88 -14.37 21.47
C LEU A 291 -10.44 -13.17 20.71
N LEU A 292 -10.63 -13.31 19.39
CA LEU A 292 -11.23 -12.27 18.56
C LEU A 292 -12.69 -11.99 18.95
N GLN A 293 -13.49 -13.03 19.17
CA GLN A 293 -14.86 -12.88 19.65
C GLN A 293 -14.93 -12.17 21.00
N LYS A 294 -14.05 -12.52 21.94
CA LYS A 294 -13.94 -11.85 23.24
C LYS A 294 -13.60 -10.36 23.08
N ALA A 295 -12.62 -10.05 22.23
CA ALA A 295 -12.21 -8.68 21.96
C ALA A 295 -13.30 -7.83 21.30
N MET A 296 -14.15 -8.43 20.46
CA MET A 296 -15.29 -7.75 19.83
C MET A 296 -16.49 -7.57 20.78
N SER A 297 -16.60 -8.41 21.81
CA SER A 297 -17.69 -8.35 22.80
C SER A 297 -17.40 -7.43 23.99
N ALA A 298 -16.16 -6.92 24.10
CA ALA A 298 -15.69 -6.02 25.14
C ALA A 298 -15.81 -4.56 24.69
#